data_AF-A0A9D2BM34-F1
#
_entry.id   AF-A0A9D2BM34-F1
#
_cell.length_a   1.000
_cell.length_b   1.000
_cell.length_c   1.000
_cell.angle_alpha   90.00
_cell.angle_beta   90.00
_cell.angle_gamma   90.00
#
_symmetry.space_group_name_H-M   'P 1'
#
loop_
_entity.id
_entity.type
_entity.pdbx_description
1 polymer ?
#
loop_
_entity_poly.entity_id
_entity_poly.type
_entity_poly.pdbx_seq_one_letter_code
_entity_poly.pdbx_strand_id
1 'polypeptide(L)'
;MNISEMKLRQVAPFETNDEKITKLLSFYLHYAPTIESKTASNIDENKLKSNWIKFLENVKFSSFKIYNSNYKLTEEVFIKNKIGNQQTLNRKQISIVCKRKEKNEEDYQCVLRHIRNSIAHNSVYIVHAGNRKYVLFEDYNKNKKITARMLLSQSILSKLKNEIVR
;
A
#
# COMPACT_ATOMS: atom_id res chain seq x y z
N MET A 1 -13.37 -12.98 6.97
CA MET A 1 -12.27 -12.41 6.18
C MET A 1 -11.17 -11.93 7.10
N ASN A 2 -10.06 -12.65 7.11
CA ASN A 2 -8.79 -12.28 7.70
C ASN A 2 -7.70 -12.18 6.61
N ILE A 3 -6.49 -11.77 6.99
CA ILE A 3 -5.37 -11.60 6.05
C ILE A 3 -4.94 -12.93 5.43
N SER A 4 -4.91 -14.02 6.19
CA SER A 4 -4.58 -15.36 5.66
C SER A 4 -5.51 -15.79 4.53
N GLU A 5 -6.82 -15.56 4.67
CA GLU A 5 -7.83 -15.83 3.65
C GLU A 5 -7.66 -14.92 2.42
N MET A 6 -7.29 -13.64 2.61
CA MET A 6 -7.01 -12.74 1.49
C MET A 6 -5.82 -13.22 0.68
N LYS A 7 -4.79 -13.77 1.33
CA LYS A 7 -3.56 -14.22 0.66
C LYS A 7 -3.76 -15.40 -0.29
N LEU A 8 -4.86 -16.15 -0.14
CA LEU A 8 -5.26 -17.20 -1.08
C LEU A 8 -5.76 -16.63 -2.43
N ARG A 9 -6.03 -15.32 -2.49
CA ARG A 9 -6.52 -14.59 -3.67
C ARG A 9 -5.43 -13.71 -4.25
N GLN A 10 -4.23 -14.27 -4.36
CA GLN A 10 -3.11 -13.63 -5.04
C GLN A 10 -3.49 -13.40 -6.49
N VAL A 11 -3.11 -12.24 -7.02
CA VAL A 11 -3.39 -11.87 -8.40
C VAL A 11 -2.08 -11.44 -9.04
N ALA A 12 -1.73 -12.08 -10.15
CA ALA A 12 -0.70 -11.56 -11.03
C ALA A 12 -1.12 -10.15 -11.48
N PRO A 13 -0.32 -9.10 -11.20
CA PRO A 13 -0.65 -7.76 -11.61
C PRO A 13 -0.99 -7.73 -13.09
N PHE A 14 -2.08 -7.04 -13.44
CA PHE A 14 -2.59 -6.87 -14.82
C PHE A 14 -3.31 -8.09 -15.43
N GLU A 15 -3.28 -9.26 -14.79
CA GLU A 15 -4.07 -10.43 -15.23
C GLU A 15 -5.47 -10.47 -14.58
N THR A 16 -5.93 -9.33 -14.05
CA THR A 16 -7.29 -9.18 -13.55
C THR A 16 -8.21 -8.60 -14.62
N ASN A 17 -9.43 -9.13 -14.71
CA ASN A 17 -10.49 -8.60 -15.56
C ASN A 17 -11.01 -7.22 -15.10
N ASP A 18 -10.50 -6.70 -13.98
CA ASP A 18 -10.86 -5.39 -13.45
C ASP A 18 -9.97 -4.27 -13.99
N GLU A 19 -10.41 -3.66 -15.10
CA GLU A 19 -9.70 -2.58 -15.76
C GLU A 19 -9.35 -1.41 -14.81
N LYS A 20 -10.23 -1.09 -13.85
CA LYS A 20 -9.97 0.01 -12.91
C LYS A 20 -8.83 -0.32 -11.96
N ILE A 21 -8.77 -1.55 -11.45
CA ILE A 21 -7.64 -2.00 -10.63
C ILE A 21 -6.38 -2.07 -11.49
N THR A 22 -6.44 -2.66 -12.69
CA THR A 22 -5.31 -2.73 -13.63
C THR A 22 -4.70 -1.34 -13.89
N LYS A 23 -5.52 -0.32 -14.16
CA LYS A 23 -5.05 1.07 -14.33
C LYS A 23 -4.43 1.66 -13.06
N LEU A 24 -4.95 1.34 -11.88
CA LEU A 24 -4.36 1.78 -10.61
C LEU A 24 -3.01 1.11 -10.36
N LEU A 25 -2.92 -0.21 -10.50
CA LEU A 25 -1.67 -0.94 -10.35
C LEU A 25 -0.62 -0.43 -11.36
N SER A 26 -1.03 -0.12 -12.59
CA SER A 26 -0.13 0.40 -13.62
C SER A 26 0.42 1.77 -13.22
N PHE A 27 -0.45 2.65 -12.70
CA PHE A 27 -0.02 3.93 -12.13
C PHE A 27 1.01 3.74 -11.01
N TYR A 28 0.72 2.92 -10.00
CA TYR A 28 1.63 2.75 -8.87
C TYR A 28 2.93 2.01 -9.21
N LEU A 29 2.92 1.17 -10.25
CA LEU A 29 4.12 0.48 -10.72
C LEU A 29 5.03 1.41 -11.54
N HIS A 30 4.45 2.25 -12.40
CA HIS A 30 5.20 2.96 -13.44
C HIS A 30 5.26 4.47 -13.26
N TYR A 31 4.21 5.10 -12.74
CA TYR A 31 4.00 6.56 -12.85
C TYR A 31 3.95 7.29 -11.51
N ALA A 32 3.72 6.60 -10.38
CA ALA A 32 3.72 7.25 -9.08
C ALA A 32 5.06 7.98 -8.84
N PRO A 33 5.05 9.16 -8.21
CA PRO A 33 6.27 9.93 -7.98
C PRO A 33 7.19 9.23 -6.98
N THR A 34 8.47 9.61 -6.97
CA THR A 34 9.51 9.13 -6.03
C THR A 34 9.85 7.64 -6.07
N ILE A 35 9.17 6.84 -6.90
CA ILE A 35 9.48 5.43 -7.06
C ILE A 35 10.66 5.23 -8.03
N GLU A 36 11.33 4.09 -7.92
CA GLU A 36 12.37 3.66 -8.86
C GLU A 36 11.74 3.18 -10.19
N SER A 37 11.30 4.14 -11.02
CA SER A 37 10.76 3.94 -12.37
C SER A 37 11.18 5.09 -13.29
N LYS A 38 11.58 4.78 -14.53
CA LYS A 38 11.97 5.79 -15.54
C LYS A 38 10.81 6.73 -15.91
N THR A 39 9.58 6.26 -15.77
CA THR A 39 8.35 7.02 -16.09
C THR A 39 7.70 7.61 -14.84
N ALA A 40 8.38 7.59 -13.68
CA ALA A 40 7.86 8.19 -12.47
C ALA A 40 7.60 9.69 -12.68
N SER A 41 6.45 10.16 -12.19
CA SER A 41 6.07 11.56 -12.35
C SER A 41 7.05 12.47 -11.61
N ASN A 42 7.53 13.52 -12.28
CA ASN A 42 8.34 14.56 -11.65
C ASN A 42 7.40 15.63 -11.07
N ILE A 43 7.29 15.68 -9.74
CA ILE A 43 6.44 16.62 -9.02
C ILE A 43 7.30 17.26 -7.93
N ASP A 44 7.17 18.58 -7.79
CA ASP A 44 7.85 19.34 -6.73
C ASP A 44 7.60 18.72 -5.34
N GLU A 45 8.66 18.64 -4.54
CA GLU A 45 8.64 17.96 -3.26
C GLU A 45 7.70 18.62 -2.24
N ASN A 46 7.66 19.95 -2.20
CA ASN A 46 6.76 20.69 -1.31
C ASN A 46 5.30 20.46 -1.70
N LYS A 47 5.04 20.41 -3.01
CA LYS A 47 3.71 20.06 -3.55
C LYS A 47 3.31 18.64 -3.15
N LEU A 48 4.20 17.66 -3.33
CA LEU A 48 3.96 16.26 -2.92
C LEU A 48 3.65 16.16 -1.43
N LYS A 49 4.43 16.85 -0.59
CA LYS A 49 4.23 16.86 0.86
C LYS A 49 2.86 17.47 1.23
N SER A 50 2.47 18.58 0.61
CA SER A 50 1.14 19.18 0.79
C SER A 50 0.01 18.23 0.36
N ASN A 51 0.14 17.62 -0.81
CA ASN A 51 -0.83 16.66 -1.35
C ASN A 51 -0.98 15.44 -0.46
N TRP A 52 0.14 14.93 0.09
CA TRP A 52 0.14 13.82 1.04
C TRP A 52 -0.58 14.18 2.35
N ILE A 53 -0.33 15.35 2.92
CA ILE A 53 -1.02 15.82 4.13
C ILE A 53 -2.53 15.88 3.89
N LYS A 54 -2.96 16.48 2.76
CA LYS A 54 -4.38 16.52 2.38
C LYS A 54 -4.98 15.12 2.26
N PHE A 55 -4.25 14.15 1.70
CA PHE A 55 -4.71 12.77 1.64
C PHE A 55 -4.92 12.19 3.04
N LEU A 56 -3.96 12.39 3.96
CA LEU A 56 -4.06 11.88 5.33
C LEU A 56 -5.25 12.48 6.09
N GLU A 57 -5.47 13.80 5.98
CA GLU A 57 -6.60 14.49 6.61
C GLU A 57 -7.96 13.96 6.14
N ASN A 58 -8.01 13.52 4.88
CA ASN A 58 -9.23 13.09 4.21
C ASN A 58 -9.47 11.57 4.26
N VAL A 59 -8.64 10.81 4.95
CA VAL A 59 -8.77 9.35 5.07
C VAL A 59 -8.79 8.91 6.53
N LYS A 60 -9.86 8.20 6.90
CA LYS A 60 -9.97 7.59 8.23
C LYS A 60 -9.28 6.23 8.26
N PHE A 61 -8.04 6.21 8.73
CA PHE A 61 -7.28 4.98 8.92
C PHE A 61 -7.73 4.22 10.16
N SER A 62 -7.85 2.91 10.03
CA SER A 62 -7.96 1.99 11.18
C SER A 62 -6.62 1.85 11.90
N SER A 63 -5.52 1.91 11.15
CA SER A 63 -4.16 2.02 11.65
C SER A 63 -3.24 2.61 10.58
N PHE A 64 -2.36 3.53 10.96
CA PHE A 64 -1.33 4.07 10.07
C PHE A 64 -0.02 4.16 10.85
N LYS A 65 0.97 3.35 10.48
CA LYS A 65 2.25 3.30 11.18
C LYS A 65 3.42 3.07 10.25
N ILE A 66 4.37 4.01 10.27
CA ILE A 66 5.65 3.90 9.57
C ILE A 66 6.78 3.79 10.58
N TYR A 67 7.50 2.68 10.52
CA TYR A 67 8.62 2.37 11.40
C TYR A 67 9.97 2.77 10.79
N ASN A 68 11.00 2.90 11.63
CA ASN A 68 12.37 3.13 11.16
C ASN A 68 12.92 1.90 10.42
N SER A 69 13.94 2.10 9.58
CA SER A 69 14.49 1.06 8.70
C SER A 69 14.99 -0.20 9.41
N ASN A 70 15.60 -0.02 10.59
CA ASN A 70 16.14 -1.08 11.42
C ASN A 70 15.06 -1.84 12.22
N TYR A 71 13.81 -1.37 12.22
CA TYR A 71 12.75 -2.02 12.96
C TYR A 71 12.33 -3.34 12.30
N LYS A 72 12.04 -4.34 13.12
CA LYS A 72 11.57 -5.65 12.68
C LYS A 72 10.04 -5.69 12.74
N LEU A 73 9.40 -5.85 11.59
CA LEU A 73 7.96 -6.08 11.53
C LEU A 73 7.67 -7.55 11.79
N THR A 74 7.20 -7.86 13.00
CA THR A 74 6.74 -9.19 13.42
C THR A 74 5.23 -9.29 13.31
N GLU A 75 4.70 -10.50 13.43
CA GLU A 75 3.25 -10.71 13.45
C GLU A 75 2.56 -9.96 14.60
N GLU A 76 3.19 -9.89 15.78
CA GLU A 76 2.70 -9.09 16.92
C GLU A 76 2.54 -7.61 16.59
N VAL A 77 3.46 -7.05 15.79
CA VAL A 77 3.36 -5.67 15.30
C VAL A 77 2.13 -5.53 14.41
N PHE A 78 1.85 -6.49 13.53
CA PHE A 78 0.67 -6.44 12.68
C PHE A 78 -0.63 -6.62 13.46
N ILE A 79 -0.66 -7.51 14.46
CA ILE A 79 -1.80 -7.67 15.37
C ILE A 79 -2.08 -6.35 16.10
N LYS A 80 -1.05 -5.73 16.70
CA LYS A 80 -1.17 -4.43 17.37
C LYS A 80 -1.73 -3.35 16.44
N ASN A 81 -1.39 -3.40 15.16
CA ASN A 81 -1.84 -2.46 14.12
C ASN A 81 -3.08 -2.95 13.35
N LYS A 82 -3.80 -3.93 13.88
CA LYS A 82 -5.07 -4.44 13.36
C LYS A 82 -5.02 -5.04 11.94
N ILE A 83 -3.89 -5.65 11.58
CA ILE A 83 -3.66 -6.25 10.26
C ILE A 83 -2.85 -7.57 10.37
N GLY A 84 -3.01 -8.28 11.49
CA GLY A 84 -2.46 -9.62 11.68
C GLY A 84 -3.12 -10.66 10.76
N ASN A 85 -2.41 -11.75 10.48
CA ASN A 85 -2.79 -12.87 9.63
C ASN A 85 -4.19 -13.41 9.97
N GLN A 86 -4.42 -13.72 11.25
CA GLN A 86 -5.67 -14.34 11.73
C GLN A 86 -6.70 -13.31 12.23
N GLN A 87 -6.38 -12.02 12.16
CA GLN A 87 -7.28 -11.01 12.71
C GLN A 87 -8.48 -10.77 11.78
N THR A 88 -9.68 -10.78 12.35
CA THR A 88 -10.91 -10.43 11.62
C THR A 88 -10.85 -8.98 11.13
N LEU A 89 -11.01 -8.80 9.83
CA LEU A 89 -10.98 -7.49 9.18
C LEU A 89 -12.37 -6.87 9.15
N ASN A 90 -12.46 -5.58 9.47
CA ASN A 90 -13.68 -4.79 9.30
C ASN A 90 -13.89 -4.46 7.80
N ARG A 91 -15.14 -4.41 7.35
CA ARG A 91 -15.57 -3.92 6.02
C ARG A 91 -15.27 -2.43 5.75
N LYS A 92 -14.61 -1.71 6.65
CA LYS A 92 -14.11 -0.35 6.46
C LYS A 92 -12.61 -0.25 6.78
N GLN A 93 -11.93 -1.39 6.96
CA GLN A 93 -10.54 -1.42 7.39
C GLN A 93 -9.63 -0.80 6.33
N ILE A 94 -8.89 0.22 6.75
CA ILE A 94 -7.82 0.85 5.97
C ILE A 94 -6.61 0.88 6.90
N SER A 95 -5.60 0.07 6.59
CA SER A 95 -4.44 -0.07 7.45
C SER A 95 -3.15 0.00 6.64
N ILE A 96 -2.21 0.83 7.06
CA ILE A 96 -0.87 0.93 6.48
C ILE A 96 0.14 0.66 7.58
N VAL A 97 0.95 -0.39 7.41
CA VAL A 97 2.07 -0.69 8.28
C VAL A 97 3.29 -0.96 7.41
N CYS A 98 4.27 -0.07 7.45
CA CYS A 98 5.50 -0.21 6.67
C CYS A 98 6.71 0.25 7.47
N LYS A 99 7.90 0.01 6.94
CA LYS A 99 9.15 0.54 7.49
C LYS A 99 9.96 1.25 6.43
N ARG A 100 10.66 2.31 6.83
CA ARG A 100 11.48 3.07 5.90
C ARG A 100 12.62 2.23 5.32
N LYS A 101 13.11 2.59 4.13
CA LYS A 101 14.35 2.06 3.55
C LYS A 101 15.56 2.64 4.30
N GLU A 102 15.48 3.91 4.68
CA GLU A 102 16.51 4.66 5.39
C GLU A 102 15.94 5.71 6.35
N LYS A 103 16.80 6.40 7.11
CA LYS A 103 16.37 7.31 8.19
C LYS A 103 15.55 8.51 7.70
N ASN A 104 15.90 9.04 6.53
CA ASN A 104 15.37 10.33 6.04
C ASN A 104 14.27 10.14 4.98
N GLU A 105 13.79 8.92 4.76
CA GLU A 105 12.69 8.68 3.83
C GLU A 105 11.38 9.26 4.37
N GLU A 106 10.76 10.12 3.57
CA GLU A 106 9.47 10.72 3.88
C GLU A 106 8.34 9.69 3.80
N ASP A 107 7.26 9.93 4.54
CA ASP A 107 6.16 8.96 4.69
C ASP A 107 5.52 8.59 3.35
N TYR A 108 5.31 9.56 2.47
CA TYR A 108 4.74 9.34 1.14
C TYR A 108 5.67 8.51 0.24
N GLN A 109 6.98 8.78 0.29
CA GLN A 109 8.00 8.01 -0.45
C GLN A 109 7.98 6.55 0.00
N CYS A 110 7.96 6.32 1.32
CA CYS A 110 7.91 4.99 1.92
C CYS A 110 6.68 4.21 1.47
N VAL A 111 5.48 4.81 1.56
CA VAL A 111 4.23 4.15 1.16
C VAL A 111 4.21 3.85 -0.33
N LEU A 112 4.54 4.82 -1.19
CA LEU A 112 4.54 4.64 -2.64
C LEU A 112 5.53 3.58 -3.09
N ARG A 113 6.75 3.59 -2.53
CA ARG A 113 7.78 2.57 -2.80
C ARG A 113 7.29 1.18 -2.44
N HIS A 114 6.66 1.01 -1.28
CA HIS A 114 6.14 -0.30 -0.88
C HIS A 114 4.99 -0.77 -1.76
N ILE A 115 4.06 0.12 -2.16
CA ILE A 115 2.99 -0.25 -3.10
C ILE A 115 3.61 -0.72 -4.43
N ARG A 116 4.56 0.04 -4.99
CA ARG A 116 5.28 -0.33 -6.21
C ARG A 116 5.96 -1.69 -6.08
N ASN A 117 6.70 -1.91 -5.00
CA ASN A 117 7.45 -3.16 -4.79
C ASN A 117 6.53 -4.36 -4.64
N SER A 118 5.43 -4.22 -3.91
CA SER A 118 4.41 -5.27 -3.82
C SER A 118 3.89 -5.67 -5.20
N ILE A 119 3.66 -4.70 -6.09
CA ILE A 119 3.24 -4.97 -7.47
C ILE A 119 4.36 -5.66 -8.25
N ALA A 120 5.57 -5.09 -8.24
CA ALA A 120 6.71 -5.63 -8.96
C ALA A 120 7.08 -7.07 -8.54
N HIS A 121 6.85 -7.43 -7.28
CA HIS A 121 7.14 -8.74 -6.72
C HIS A 121 5.91 -9.65 -6.61
N ASN A 122 4.82 -9.34 -7.34
CA ASN A 122 3.59 -10.14 -7.37
C ASN A 122 3.02 -10.45 -5.97
N SER A 123 3.16 -9.52 -5.02
CA SER A 123 2.69 -9.65 -3.64
C SER A 123 1.44 -8.78 -3.42
N VAL A 124 0.50 -8.91 -4.35
CA VAL A 124 -0.78 -8.19 -4.39
C VAL A 124 -1.92 -9.20 -4.33
N TYR A 125 -2.89 -8.92 -3.47
CA TYR A 125 -4.04 -9.81 -3.27
C TYR A 125 -5.32 -8.98 -3.31
N ILE A 126 -6.31 -9.43 -4.08
CA ILE A 126 -7.53 -8.67 -4.32
C ILE A 126 -8.73 -9.47 -3.81
N VAL A 127 -9.54 -8.82 -2.97
CA VAL A 127 -10.78 -9.43 -2.46
C VAL A 127 -11.98 -8.55 -2.70
N HIS A 128 -13.03 -9.19 -3.21
CA HIS A 128 -14.34 -8.59 -3.44
C HIS A 128 -15.20 -8.83 -2.22
N ALA A 129 -15.71 -7.75 -1.62
CA ALA A 129 -16.60 -7.77 -0.47
C ALA A 129 -17.82 -6.89 -0.77
N GLY A 130 -18.84 -7.49 -1.40
CA GLY A 130 -19.96 -6.76 -2.00
C GLY A 130 -19.46 -5.80 -3.08
N ASN A 131 -19.86 -4.53 -3.00
CA ASN A 131 -19.48 -3.50 -3.96
C ASN A 131 -18.07 -2.92 -3.74
N ARG A 132 -17.33 -3.41 -2.74
CA ARG A 132 -15.99 -2.92 -2.41
C ARG A 132 -14.94 -3.94 -2.79
N LYS A 133 -13.85 -3.44 -3.38
CA LYS A 133 -12.66 -4.22 -3.69
C LYS A 133 -11.53 -3.77 -2.77
N TYR A 134 -11.00 -4.72 -2.02
CA TYR A 134 -9.86 -4.54 -1.16
C TYR A 134 -8.62 -5.06 -1.86
N VAL A 135 -7.54 -4.32 -1.71
CA VAL A 135 -6.22 -4.68 -2.22
C VAL A 135 -5.29 -4.75 -1.01
N LEU A 136 -4.73 -5.93 -0.80
CA LEU A 136 -3.67 -6.16 0.17
C LEU A 136 -2.34 -6.11 -0.59
N PHE A 137 -1.43 -5.29 -0.10
CA PHE A 137 -0.05 -5.20 -0.55
C PHE A 137 0.86 -5.72 0.56
N GLU A 138 1.72 -6.68 0.23
CA GLU A 138 2.84 -7.06 1.09
C GLU A 138 4.15 -6.78 0.35
N ASP A 139 5.14 -6.23 1.05
CA ASP A 139 6.48 -6.04 0.50
C ASP A 139 7.49 -6.79 1.35
N TYR A 140 8.51 -7.35 0.72
CA TYR A 140 9.52 -8.18 1.33
C TYR A 140 10.91 -7.68 0.92
N ASN A 141 11.85 -7.71 1.86
CA ASN A 141 13.25 -7.49 1.50
C ASN A 141 13.84 -8.72 0.79
N LYS A 142 15.09 -8.59 0.34
CA LYS A 142 15.86 -9.67 -0.32
C LYS A 142 15.92 -10.97 0.50
N ASN A 143 15.81 -10.88 1.83
CA ASN A 143 15.84 -12.03 2.75
C ASN A 143 14.43 -12.59 3.04
N LYS A 144 13.43 -12.25 2.21
CA LYS A 144 12.02 -12.65 2.36
C LYS A 144 11.39 -12.21 3.69
N LYS A 145 11.95 -11.22 4.38
CA LYS A 145 11.36 -10.65 5.59
C LYS A 145 10.38 -9.54 5.17
N ILE A 146 9.18 -9.57 5.74
CA ILE A 146 8.16 -8.56 5.47
C ILE A 146 8.61 -7.17 5.92
N THR A 147 8.37 -6.18 5.07
CA THR A 147 8.76 -4.77 5.22
C THR A 147 7.56 -3.84 5.13
N ALA A 148 6.46 -4.31 4.54
CA ALA A 148 5.18 -3.63 4.60
C ALA A 148 4.01 -4.62 4.51
N ARG A 149 2.90 -4.25 5.14
CA ARG A 149 1.57 -4.82 4.96
C ARG A 149 0.56 -3.68 4.93
N MET A 150 -0.16 -3.56 3.82
CA MET A 150 -1.09 -2.46 3.60
C MET A 150 -2.41 -2.99 3.05
N LEU A 151 -3.52 -2.69 3.72
CA LEU A 151 -4.87 -3.02 3.30
C LEU A 151 -5.59 -1.73 2.90
N LEU A 152 -5.88 -1.58 1.62
CA LEU A 152 -6.52 -0.40 1.04
C LEU A 152 -7.70 -0.84 0.19
N SER A 153 -8.76 -0.02 0.10
CA SER A 153 -9.78 -0.23 -0.93
C SER A 153 -9.34 0.37 -2.26
N GLN A 154 -9.92 -0.11 -3.36
CA GLN A 154 -9.76 0.50 -4.68
C GLN A 154 -10.09 2.00 -4.68
N SER A 155 -11.11 2.42 -3.93
CA SER A 155 -11.48 3.84 -3.82
C SER A 155 -10.43 4.67 -3.10
N ILE A 156 -9.78 4.12 -2.06
CA ILE A 156 -8.69 4.79 -1.34
C ILE A 156 -7.44 4.88 -2.22
N LEU A 157 -7.13 3.82 -2.97
CA LEU A 157 -6.05 3.86 -3.97
C LEU A 157 -6.32 4.91 -5.07
N SER A 158 -7.57 5.05 -5.51
CA SER A 158 -7.95 6.08 -6.48
C SER A 158 -7.80 7.48 -5.89
N LYS A 159 -8.24 7.68 -4.65
CA LYS A 159 -8.11 8.95 -3.93
C LYS A 159 -6.64 9.33 -3.73
N LEU A 160 -5.82 8.38 -3.27
CA LEU A 160 -4.38 8.56 -3.10
C LEU A 160 -3.72 9.00 -4.42
N LYS A 161 -4.01 8.29 -5.52
CA LYS A 161 -3.52 8.65 -6.85
C LYS A 161 -3.90 10.10 -7.19
N ASN A 162 -5.19 10.42 -7.07
CA ASN A 162 -5.72 11.73 -7.47
C ASN A 162 -5.15 12.87 -6.64
N GLU A 163 -4.98 12.70 -5.33
CA GLU A 163 -4.39 13.74 -4.48
C GLU A 163 -2.90 13.91 -4.76
N ILE A 164 -2.14 12.83 -4.91
CA ILE A 164 -0.69 12.91 -5.14
C ILE A 164 -0.35 13.64 -6.44
N VAL A 165 -1.07 13.36 -7.52
CA VAL A 165 -0.82 13.97 -8.84
C VAL A 165 -1.46 15.34 -9.04
N ARG A 166 -2.22 15.82 -8.05
CA ARG A 166 -2.91 17.11 -8.10
C ARG A 166 -1.94 18.27 -8.20
#